data_AF-A0A8T6VGM3-F1
#
_entry.id   AF-A0A8T6VGM3-F1
#
_cell.length_a   1.000
_cell.length_b   1.000
_cell.length_c   1.000
_cell.angle_alpha   90.00
_cell.angle_beta   90.00
_cell.angle_gamma   90.00
#
_symmetry.space_group_name_H-M   'P 1'
#
loop_
_entity.id
_entity.type
_entity.pdbx_description
1 polymer ?
#
loop_
_entity_poly.entity_id
_entity_poly.type
_entity_poly.pdbx_seq_one_letter_code
_entity_poly.pdbx_strand_id
1 'polypeptide(L)'
;TGWVNPSPWNTTREEDDEKLEERLEKYISQLQNPSSSIFNFHAPPYQTKLDEAPLLDDKLNPVIEGGRVIMIPVGSKAVKRTIQKYKPFLGLHGHIHEAAGSVKIGETYCVNPGSEYAEGILRAFLVEFTGNRILRLQRIEG
;
A
#
# COMPACT_ATOMS: atom_id res chain seq x y z
N THR A 1 -5.09 -8.23 4.90
CA THR A 1 -6.47 -7.79 5.18
C THR A 1 -6.96 -6.92 4.02
N GLY A 2 -8.25 -6.95 3.71
CA GLY A 2 -8.88 -6.06 2.71
C GLY A 2 -9.40 -4.74 3.28
N TRP A 3 -9.09 -4.43 4.55
CA TRP A 3 -9.46 -3.18 5.22
C TRP A 3 -8.42 -2.09 4.99
N VAL A 4 -8.87 -0.83 4.92
CA VAL A 4 -8.07 0.36 4.63
C VAL A 4 -8.43 1.52 5.54
N ASN A 5 -7.60 2.57 5.57
CA ASN A 5 -7.93 3.83 6.22
C ASN A 5 -9.07 4.55 5.46
N PRO A 6 -9.81 5.48 6.10
CA PRO A 6 -10.97 6.09 5.47
C PRO A 6 -10.62 6.84 4.20
N SER A 7 -11.50 6.74 3.20
CA SER A 7 -11.39 7.44 1.92
C SER A 7 -12.47 8.52 1.81
N PRO A 8 -12.33 9.47 0.86
CA PRO A 8 -13.37 10.46 0.57
C PRO A 8 -14.72 9.86 0.14
N TRP A 9 -14.74 8.59 -0.28
CA TRP A 9 -15.93 7.91 -0.79
C TRP A 9 -16.68 7.09 0.27
N ASN A 10 -16.15 6.99 1.50
CA ASN A 10 -16.76 6.24 2.61
C ASN A 10 -17.21 4.83 2.18
N THR A 11 -16.26 4.05 1.67
CA THR A 11 -16.54 2.73 1.12
C THR A 11 -16.67 1.66 2.22
N THR A 12 -17.06 0.45 1.83
CA THR A 12 -17.08 -0.69 2.77
C THR A 12 -15.65 -1.09 3.15
N ARG A 13 -15.47 -1.55 4.40
CA ARG A 13 -14.18 -2.03 4.94
C ARG A 13 -13.14 -0.91 5.16
N GLU A 14 -13.62 0.23 5.62
CA GLU A 14 -12.80 1.34 6.09
C GLU A 14 -12.83 1.42 7.62
N GLU A 15 -11.67 1.65 8.24
CA GLU A 15 -11.50 1.86 9.67
C GLU A 15 -10.42 2.92 9.89
N ASP A 16 -10.57 3.74 10.94
CA ASP A 16 -9.51 4.66 11.38
C ASP A 16 -8.18 3.91 11.63
N ASP A 17 -7.06 4.61 11.53
CA ASP A 17 -5.73 3.98 11.61
C ASP A 17 -5.52 3.27 12.96
N GLU A 18 -6.12 3.76 14.06
CA GLU A 18 -6.05 3.14 15.36
C GLU A 18 -6.70 1.74 15.35
N LYS A 19 -7.94 1.61 14.88
CA LYS A 19 -8.62 0.31 14.74
C LYS A 19 -7.98 -0.57 13.68
N LEU A 20 -7.51 0.01 12.58
CA LEU A 20 -6.81 -0.73 11.54
C LEU A 20 -5.54 -1.34 12.11
N GLU A 21 -4.78 -0.62 12.94
CA GLU A 21 -3.59 -1.15 13.62
C GLU A 21 -3.96 -2.31 14.53
N GLU A 22 -4.98 -2.19 15.39
CA GLU A 22 -5.46 -3.29 16.23
C GLU A 22 -5.84 -4.53 15.41
N ARG A 23 -6.48 -4.32 14.25
CA ARG A 23 -6.84 -5.39 13.32
C ARG A 23 -5.60 -6.06 12.75
N LEU A 24 -4.59 -5.30 12.32
CA LEU A 24 -3.33 -5.85 11.81
C LEU A 24 -2.61 -6.65 12.90
N GLU A 25 -2.56 -6.14 14.13
CA GLU A 25 -1.97 -6.80 15.29
C GLU A 25 -2.62 -8.16 15.58
N LYS A 26 -3.94 -8.30 15.45
CA LYS A 26 -4.66 -9.58 15.61
C LYS A 26 -4.23 -10.64 14.59
N TYR A 27 -3.86 -10.24 13.38
CA TYR A 27 -3.35 -11.18 12.38
C TYR A 27 -1.87 -11.49 12.61
N ILE A 28 -1.07 -10.47 12.95
CA ILE A 28 0.37 -10.61 13.13
C ILE A 28 0.72 -11.43 14.37
N SER A 29 -0.08 -11.34 15.44
CA SER A 29 0.12 -12.12 16.68
C SER A 29 0.01 -13.64 16.48
N GLN A 30 -0.57 -14.08 15.36
CA GLN A 30 -0.66 -15.49 14.99
C GLN A 30 0.59 -15.99 14.26
N LEU A 31 1.51 -15.10 13.88
CA LEU A 31 2.74 -15.45 13.17
C LEU A 31 3.81 -15.87 14.15
N GLN A 32 4.49 -16.99 13.86
CA GLN A 32 5.66 -17.42 14.63
C GLN A 32 6.87 -16.50 14.39
N ASN A 33 7.04 -16.00 13.17
CA ASN A 33 8.13 -15.09 12.81
C ASN A 33 7.64 -13.99 11.85
N PRO A 34 7.22 -12.83 12.38
CA PRO A 34 6.78 -11.71 11.55
C PRO A 34 7.84 -11.21 10.57
N SER A 35 9.13 -11.24 10.94
CA SER A 35 10.23 -10.69 10.12
C SER A 35 10.48 -11.50 8.84
N SER A 36 10.18 -12.81 8.85
CA SER A 36 10.27 -13.69 7.66
C SER A 36 8.93 -13.82 6.91
N SER A 37 7.92 -13.03 7.27
CA SER A 37 6.58 -13.14 6.70
C SER A 37 6.37 -12.16 5.55
N ILE A 38 5.42 -12.47 4.67
CA ILE A 38 4.93 -11.55 3.64
C ILE A 38 3.62 -10.93 4.14
N PHE A 39 3.59 -9.60 4.25
CA PHE A 39 2.39 -8.87 4.65
C PHE A 39 1.60 -8.48 3.40
N ASN A 40 0.41 -9.06 3.25
CA ASN A 40 -0.51 -8.72 2.17
C ASN A 40 -1.64 -7.82 2.70
N PHE A 41 -1.36 -6.52 2.76
CA PHE A 41 -2.25 -5.50 3.34
C PHE A 41 -2.70 -4.54 2.25
N HIS A 42 -4.02 -4.40 2.09
CA HIS A 42 -4.58 -3.68 0.94
C HIS A 42 -4.13 -2.21 0.87
N ALA A 43 -4.25 -1.46 1.97
CA ALA A 43 -3.77 -0.08 2.04
C ALA A 43 -2.24 -0.02 1.91
N PRO A 44 -1.69 0.92 1.12
CA PRO A 44 -0.26 1.17 1.08
C PRO A 44 0.21 1.93 2.34
N PRO A 45 1.50 1.83 2.69
CA PRO A 45 2.08 2.58 3.80
C PRO A 45 2.07 4.08 3.53
N TYR A 46 1.62 4.87 4.51
CA TYR A 46 1.57 6.33 4.43
C TYR A 46 2.93 6.98 4.11
N GLN A 47 2.87 8.05 3.32
CA GLN A 47 3.99 8.92 2.97
C GLN A 47 5.14 8.15 2.32
N THR A 48 4.78 7.43 1.26
CA THR A 48 5.66 6.73 0.34
C THR A 48 5.30 7.10 -1.10
N LYS A 49 5.98 6.49 -2.07
CA LYS A 49 5.57 6.61 -3.48
C LYS A 49 4.42 5.67 -3.85
N LEU A 50 3.95 4.84 -2.91
CA LEU A 50 2.91 3.84 -3.15
C LEU A 50 1.50 4.36 -2.79
N ASP A 51 1.40 5.59 -2.31
CA ASP A 51 0.17 6.17 -1.77
C ASP A 51 -0.08 7.62 -2.22
N GLU A 52 0.54 8.06 -3.32
CA GLU A 52 0.27 9.37 -3.89
C GLU A 52 -1.05 9.35 -4.68
N ALA A 53 -2.00 10.20 -4.30
CA ALA A 53 -3.26 10.38 -5.01
C ALA A 53 -3.63 11.88 -5.09
N PRO A 54 -4.51 12.29 -6.02
CA PRO A 54 -4.96 13.67 -6.10
C PRO A 54 -5.63 14.14 -4.80
N LEU A 55 -5.28 15.34 -4.34
CA LEU A 55 -6.07 16.04 -3.33
C LEU A 55 -7.43 16.38 -3.94
N LEU A 56 -8.51 16.09 -3.20
CA LEU A 56 -9.88 16.35 -3.64
C LEU A 56 -10.50 17.50 -2.84
N ASP A 57 -11.34 18.30 -3.49
CA ASP A 57 -12.20 19.30 -2.85
C ASP A 57 -13.48 18.67 -2.26
N ASP A 58 -14.33 19.48 -1.61
CA ASP A 58 -15.60 19.03 -1.02
C ASP A 58 -16.59 18.41 -2.03
N LYS A 59 -16.36 18.61 -3.33
CA LYS A 59 -17.15 18.05 -4.43
C LYS A 59 -16.46 16.87 -5.12
N LEU A 60 -15.38 16.36 -4.53
CA LEU A 60 -14.55 15.26 -5.03
C LEU A 60 -13.83 15.56 -6.36
N ASN A 61 -13.58 16.84 -6.67
CA ASN A 61 -12.77 17.21 -7.83
C ASN A 61 -11.29 17.31 -7.45
N PRO A 62 -10.35 16.93 -8.33
CA PRO A 62 -8.93 17.19 -8.12
C PRO A 62 -8.63 18.68 -7.95
N VAL A 63 -7.90 19.03 -6.90
CA VAL A 63 -7.41 20.39 -6.65
C VAL A 63 -6.25 20.69 -7.60
N ILE A 64 -6.33 21.85 -8.28
CA ILE A 64 -5.33 22.32 -9.24
C ILE A 64 -4.71 23.61 -8.72
N GLU A 65 -3.38 23.62 -8.55
CA GLU A 65 -2.61 24.82 -8.23
C GLU A 65 -1.47 25.00 -9.24
N GLY A 66 -1.25 26.22 -9.72
CA GLY A 66 -0.19 26.50 -10.70
C GLY A 66 -0.32 25.69 -12.00
N GLY A 67 -1.55 25.28 -12.37
CA GLY A 67 -1.82 24.46 -13.56
C GLY A 67 -1.47 22.98 -13.42
N ARG A 68 -1.25 22.47 -12.21
CA ARG A 68 -0.97 21.04 -11.94
C ARG A 68 -1.92 20.48 -10.90
N VAL A 69 -2.26 19.20 -11.04
CA VAL A 69 -3.01 18.46 -10.00
C VAL A 69 -2.12 18.32 -8.77
N ILE A 70 -2.65 18.69 -7.61
CA ILE A 70 -1.96 18.51 -6.33
C ILE A 70 -2.07 17.05 -5.90
N MET A 71 -0.92 16.42 -5.64
CA MET A 71 -0.83 15.04 -5.15
C MET A 71 -0.50 15.06 -3.66
N ILE A 72 -1.17 14.21 -2.89
CA ILE A 72 -0.96 14.05 -1.44
C ILE A 72 -0.81 12.57 -1.07
N PRO A 73 -0.12 12.26 0.04
CA PRO A 73 -0.11 10.91 0.59
C PRO A 73 -1.47 10.58 1.22
N VAL A 74 -2.07 9.48 0.80
CA VAL A 74 -3.38 8.99 1.29
C VAL A 74 -3.32 7.60 1.93
N GLY A 75 -2.12 7.05 2.09
CA GLY A 75 -1.91 5.71 2.64
C GLY A 75 -2.21 5.62 4.14
N SER A 76 -2.07 4.41 4.69
CA SER A 76 -2.35 4.14 6.09
C SER A 76 -1.10 4.35 6.97
N LYS A 77 -1.24 5.15 8.02
CA LYS A 77 -0.18 5.32 9.03
C LYS A 77 -0.02 4.06 9.87
N ALA A 78 -1.11 3.33 10.14
CA ALA A 78 -1.09 2.03 10.79
C ALA A 78 -0.22 1.04 10.02
N VAL A 79 -0.47 0.89 8.71
CA VAL A 79 0.34 0.02 7.84
C VAL A 79 1.81 0.42 7.88
N LYS A 80 2.12 1.72 7.81
CA LYS A 80 3.50 2.22 7.92
C LYS A 80 4.16 1.82 9.25
N ARG A 81 3.49 2.07 10.38
CA ARG A 81 3.97 1.73 11.73
C ARG A 81 4.17 0.22 11.88
N THR A 82 3.20 -0.58 11.44
CA THR A 82 3.24 -2.03 11.48
C THR A 82 4.43 -2.59 10.69
N ILE A 83 4.69 -2.08 9.48
CA ILE A 83 5.85 -2.49 8.68
C ILE A 83 7.16 -2.11 9.38
N GLN A 84 7.26 -0.90 9.94
CA GLN A 84 8.46 -0.46 10.67
C GLN A 84 8.71 -1.29 11.94
N LYS A 85 7.64 -1.67 12.65
CA LYS A 85 7.68 -2.45 13.88
C LYS A 85 8.11 -3.89 13.64
N TYR A 86 7.46 -4.57 12.69
CA TYR A 86 7.63 -6.01 12.48
C TYR A 86 8.63 -6.37 11.39
N LYS A 87 8.99 -5.41 10.52
CA LYS A 87 9.99 -5.55 9.45
C LYS A 87 9.79 -6.84 8.65
N PRO A 88 8.60 -7.05 8.07
CA PRO A 88 8.34 -8.27 7.31
C PRO A 88 9.29 -8.37 6.11
N PHE A 89 9.42 -9.57 5.56
CA PHE A 89 10.27 -9.83 4.41
C PHE A 89 9.82 -9.01 3.18
N LEU A 90 8.50 -8.91 2.97
CA LEU A 90 7.90 -8.21 1.84
C LEU A 90 6.51 -7.66 2.21
N GLY A 91 6.19 -6.44 1.79
CA GLY A 91 4.87 -5.83 1.85
C GLY A 91 4.22 -5.78 0.46
N LEU A 92 3.03 -6.32 0.34
CA LEU A 92 2.22 -6.30 -0.88
C LEU A 92 1.00 -5.41 -0.63
N HIS A 93 0.80 -4.43 -1.52
CA HIS A 93 -0.20 -3.38 -1.38
C HIS A 93 -0.98 -3.18 -2.68
N GLY A 94 -2.10 -2.47 -2.57
CA GLY A 94 -2.91 -2.00 -3.68
C GLY A 94 -3.64 -0.71 -3.29
N HIS A 95 -4.95 -0.67 -3.50
CA HIS A 95 -5.88 0.38 -3.07
C HIS A 95 -5.72 1.73 -3.78
N ILE A 96 -4.49 2.23 -3.92
CA ILE A 96 -4.18 3.47 -4.64
C ILE A 96 -3.67 3.09 -6.03
N HIS A 97 -4.55 3.19 -7.03
CA HIS A 97 -4.33 2.64 -8.37
C HIS A 97 -3.27 3.39 -9.16
N GLU A 98 -3.17 4.70 -8.91
CA GLU A 98 -2.27 5.65 -9.56
C GLU A 98 -0.83 5.50 -9.07
N ALA A 99 -0.65 5.00 -7.85
CA ALA A 99 0.63 4.96 -7.14
C ALA A 99 1.39 3.63 -7.34
N ALA A 100 1.59 3.26 -8.60
CA ALA A 100 2.35 2.07 -8.95
C ALA A 100 3.84 2.22 -8.64
N GLY A 101 4.43 1.25 -7.96
CA GLY A 101 5.86 1.27 -7.72
C GLY A 101 6.35 0.28 -6.67
N SER A 102 7.60 0.49 -6.29
CA SER A 102 8.23 -0.19 -5.16
C SER A 102 8.97 0.82 -4.29
N VAL A 103 8.99 0.57 -2.98
CA VAL A 103 9.72 1.37 -2.01
C VAL A 103 10.34 0.45 -0.97
N LYS A 104 11.44 0.87 -0.35
CA LYS A 104 12.02 0.16 0.78
C LYS A 104 11.75 0.93 2.08
N ILE A 105 11.18 0.27 3.07
CA ILE A 105 10.91 0.83 4.41
C ILE A 105 11.79 0.07 5.40
N GLY A 106 12.91 0.68 5.79
CA GLY A 106 13.96 -0.04 6.52
C GLY A 106 14.55 -1.15 5.64
N GLU A 107 14.34 -2.41 6.04
CA GLU A 107 14.78 -3.58 5.29
C GLU A 107 13.69 -4.23 4.42
N THR A 108 12.42 -3.89 4.67
CA THR A 108 11.26 -4.44 3.96
C THR A 108 11.09 -3.77 2.60
N TYR A 109 11.00 -4.57 1.53
CA TYR A 109 10.47 -4.10 0.26
C TYR A 109 8.95 -4.04 0.31
N CYS A 110 8.37 -2.96 -0.17
CA CYS A 110 6.93 -2.78 -0.35
C CYS A 110 6.64 -2.53 -1.81
N VAL A 111 5.60 -3.15 -2.36
CA VAL A 111 5.19 -2.96 -3.75
C VAL A 111 3.70 -2.69 -3.88
N ASN A 112 3.35 -1.86 -4.85
CA ASN A 112 1.99 -1.63 -5.33
C ASN A 112 2.03 -1.72 -6.86
N PRO A 113 1.34 -2.68 -7.51
CA PRO A 113 1.33 -2.79 -8.96
C PRO A 113 0.64 -1.60 -9.66
N GLY A 114 -0.23 -0.88 -8.94
CA GLY A 114 -1.21 0.04 -9.51
C GLY A 114 -2.30 -0.69 -10.31
N SER A 115 -3.17 0.07 -10.96
CA SER A 115 -4.23 -0.47 -11.81
C SER A 115 -4.51 0.44 -12.99
N GLU A 116 -4.55 -0.16 -14.19
CA GLU A 116 -5.00 0.46 -15.45
C GLU A 116 -6.14 -0.38 -16.05
N TYR A 117 -7.02 -0.90 -15.17
CA TYR A 117 -8.11 -1.79 -15.56
C TYR A 117 -9.07 -1.15 -16.60
N ALA A 118 -9.30 0.16 -16.54
CA ALA A 118 -10.16 0.86 -17.50
C ALA A 118 -9.63 0.78 -18.94
N GLU A 119 -8.30 0.65 -19.10
CA GLU A 119 -7.62 0.49 -20.38
C GLU A 119 -7.40 -1.00 -20.74
N GLY A 120 -7.88 -1.92 -19.90
CA GLY A 120 -7.70 -3.36 -20.08
C GLY A 120 -6.28 -3.87 -19.84
N ILE A 121 -5.39 -3.05 -19.24
CA ILE A 121 -3.98 -3.38 -19.01
C ILE A 121 -3.79 -4.04 -17.65
N LEU A 122 -3.19 -5.22 -17.63
CA LEU A 122 -2.78 -5.89 -16.40
C LEU A 122 -1.44 -5.31 -15.92
N ARG A 123 -1.42 -4.78 -14.70
CA ARG A 123 -0.19 -4.41 -13.99
C ARG A 123 0.10 -5.42 -12.88
N ALA A 124 1.34 -5.91 -12.81
CA ALA A 124 1.73 -6.85 -11.75
C ALA A 124 3.20 -6.72 -11.36
N PHE A 125 3.58 -7.40 -10.28
CA PHE A 125 4.97 -7.62 -9.87
C PHE A 125 5.27 -9.13 -9.87
N LEU A 126 6.35 -9.52 -10.56
CA LEU A 126 6.96 -10.84 -10.44
C LEU A 126 8.05 -10.77 -9.35
N VAL A 127 7.88 -11.57 -8.30
CA VAL A 127 8.80 -11.64 -7.16
C VAL A 127 9.40 -13.05 -7.07
N GLU A 128 10.70 -13.16 -7.29
CA GLU A 128 11.46 -14.41 -7.11
C GLU A 128 12.30 -14.30 -5.84
N PHE A 129 12.25 -15.29 -4.95
CA PHE A 129 12.99 -15.28 -3.68
C PHE A 129 13.43 -16.66 -3.22
N THR A 130 14.46 -16.71 -2.38
CA THR A 130 14.96 -17.92 -1.71
C THR A 130 15.22 -17.63 -0.23
N GLY A 131 14.61 -18.40 0.67
CA GLY A 131 14.56 -18.05 2.09
C GLY A 131 14.03 -16.61 2.28
N ASN A 132 14.74 -15.79 3.05
CA ASN A 132 14.41 -14.36 3.24
C ASN A 132 15.23 -13.44 2.33
N ARG A 133 15.51 -13.87 1.09
CA ARG A 133 16.26 -13.07 0.11
C ARG A 133 15.51 -12.97 -1.20
N ILE A 134 15.22 -11.74 -1.62
CA ILE A 134 14.69 -11.45 -2.95
C ILE A 134 15.80 -11.63 -3.98
N LEU A 135 15.54 -12.46 -4.99
CA LEU A 135 16.40 -12.67 -6.17
C LEU A 135 15.99 -11.72 -7.29
N ARG A 136 14.68 -11.50 -7.46
CA ARG A 136 14.11 -10.59 -8.46
C ARG A 136 12.85 -9.92 -7.95
N LEU A 137 12.73 -8.64 -8.24
CA LEU A 137 11.51 -7.86 -8.04
C LEU A 137 11.27 -7.04 -9.32
N GLN A 138 10.39 -7.52 -10.18
CA GLN A 138 10.16 -6.92 -11.49
C GLN A 138 8.71 -6.51 -11.66
N ARG A 139 8.47 -5.28 -12.12
CA ARG A 139 7.16 -4.86 -12.62
C ARG A 139 6.94 -5.42 -14.02
N ILE A 140 5.76 -6.01 -14.24
CA ILE A 140 5.33 -6.56 -15.53
C ILE A 140 4.00 -5.94 -15.94
N GLU A 141 3.75 -5.89 -17.24
CA GLU A 141 2.51 -5.41 -17.86
C GLU A 141 2.07 -6.38 -18.96
N GLY A 142 0.77 -6.46 -19.23
CA GLY A 142 0.21 -7.32 -20.27
C GLY A 142 -1.22 -6.97 -20.62
#